data_AF-A0A975J3Y0-F1
#
_entry.id   AF-A0A975J3Y0-F1
#
_cell.length_a   1.000
_cell.length_b   1.000
_cell.length_c   1.000
_cell.angle_alpha   90.00
_cell.angle_beta   90.00
_cell.angle_gamma   90.00
#
_symmetry.space_group_name_H-M   'P 1'
#
loop_
_entity.id
_entity.type
_entity.pdbx_description
1 polymer ?
#
loop_
_entity_poly.entity_id
_entity_poly.type
_entity_poly.pdbx_seq_one_letter_code
_entity_poly.pdbx_strand_id
1 'polypeptide(L)'
;MNPNISVINQNLWAVDFEYINQGWVKDLSFNNPKPSNYMCFTHDGKIVINKNKPFYKDIIKYLKIIMRFKEEQLGTVQGFHFFLRIFIPKADNLTDQAFEKFIQSAQLDAVQKQFNDISNIEKNRRVIHAEYIKVNKKTNGIDKIKKIFKNKGVKK
;
A
#
# COMPACT_ATOMS: atom_id res chain seq x y z
N MET A 1 -23.63 -5.96 -1.96
CA MET A 1 -22.15 -5.97 -1.90
C MET A 1 -21.70 -7.41 -2.19
N ASN A 2 -20.76 -7.64 -3.12
CA ASN A 2 -20.32 -8.99 -3.46
C ASN A 2 -19.58 -9.61 -2.25
N PRO A 3 -20.04 -10.73 -1.68
CA PRO A 3 -19.42 -11.34 -0.50
C PRO A 3 -17.97 -11.78 -0.73
N ASN A 4 -17.53 -11.82 -2.00
CA ASN A 4 -16.18 -12.16 -2.38
C ASN A 4 -15.20 -10.99 -2.39
N ILE A 5 -15.68 -9.78 -2.09
CA ILE A 5 -14.89 -8.55 -1.98
C ILE A 5 -15.12 -7.97 -0.59
N SER A 6 -14.04 -7.88 0.19
CA SER A 6 -13.99 -7.17 1.46
C SER A 6 -13.17 -5.89 1.27
N VAL A 7 -13.86 -4.75 1.20
CA VAL A 7 -13.21 -3.43 1.17
C VAL A 7 -12.78 -3.08 2.59
N ILE A 8 -11.48 -3.12 2.87
CA ILE A 8 -10.93 -2.82 4.21
C ILE A 8 -10.79 -1.31 4.39
N ASN A 9 -10.28 -0.63 3.36
CA ASN A 9 -10.29 0.82 3.20
C ASN A 9 -10.18 1.18 1.71
N GLN A 10 -10.11 2.47 1.38
CA GLN A 10 -10.02 2.94 -0.01
C GLN A 10 -8.84 2.34 -0.80
N ASN A 11 -7.73 2.02 -0.13
CA ASN A 11 -6.46 1.60 -0.73
C ASN A 11 -6.11 0.13 -0.46
N LEU A 12 -6.93 -0.61 0.30
CA LEU A 12 -6.67 -1.99 0.71
C LEU A 12 -7.94 -2.84 0.65
N TRP A 13 -7.95 -3.81 -0.24
CA TRP A 13 -9.08 -4.72 -0.46
C TRP A 13 -8.61 -6.16 -0.24
N ALA A 14 -9.52 -7.03 0.21
CA ALA A 14 -9.32 -8.47 0.26
C ALA A 14 -10.35 -9.15 -0.64
N VAL A 15 -9.88 -9.93 -1.60
CA VAL A 15 -10.71 -10.49 -2.67
C VAL A 15 -10.37 -11.97 -2.84
N ASP A 16 -11.36 -12.76 -3.22
CA ASP A 16 -11.10 -14.10 -3.74
C ASP A 16 -10.46 -14.02 -5.12
N PHE A 17 -9.20 -14.46 -5.25
CA PHE A 17 -8.53 -14.35 -6.55
C PHE A 17 -9.14 -15.27 -7.61
N GLU A 18 -9.86 -16.31 -7.23
CA GLU A 18 -10.59 -17.15 -8.19
C GLU A 18 -11.69 -16.34 -8.90
N TYR A 19 -12.35 -15.43 -8.18
CA TYR A 19 -13.36 -14.55 -8.75
C TYR A 19 -12.77 -13.46 -9.66
N ILE A 20 -11.51 -13.07 -9.41
CA ILE A 20 -10.75 -12.20 -10.31
C ILE A 20 -10.44 -12.96 -11.60
N ASN A 21 -9.93 -14.19 -11.50
CA ASN A 21 -9.56 -15.03 -12.65
C ASN A 21 -10.77 -15.34 -13.55
N GLN A 22 -11.95 -15.51 -12.95
CA GLN A 22 -13.21 -15.76 -13.67
C GLN A 22 -13.83 -14.50 -14.28
N GLY A 23 -13.22 -13.31 -14.10
CA GLY A 23 -13.71 -12.05 -14.66
C GLY A 23 -14.96 -11.50 -13.96
N TRP A 24 -15.27 -11.97 -12.75
CA TRP A 24 -16.46 -11.56 -11.99
C TRP A 24 -16.24 -10.28 -11.19
N VAL A 25 -15.02 -9.78 -11.12
CA VAL A 25 -14.67 -8.49 -10.52
C VAL A 25 -14.28 -7.50 -11.61
N LYS A 26 -15.30 -6.95 -12.29
CA LYS A 26 -15.14 -6.11 -13.48
C LYS A 26 -14.54 -4.72 -13.21
N ASP A 27 -14.69 -4.22 -11.99
CA ASP A 27 -14.22 -2.87 -11.61
C ASP A 27 -12.75 -2.82 -11.18
N LEU A 28 -12.06 -3.97 -11.14
CA LEU A 28 -10.64 -4.04 -10.83
C LEU A 28 -9.83 -4.26 -12.10
N SER A 29 -9.03 -3.27 -12.46
CA SER A 29 -7.96 -3.42 -13.43
C SER A 29 -6.64 -3.57 -12.69
N PHE A 30 -5.80 -4.54 -13.08
CA PHE A 30 -4.55 -4.88 -12.38
C PHE A 30 -3.32 -4.51 -13.21
N ASN A 31 -2.31 -3.96 -12.56
CA ASN A 31 -1.07 -3.53 -13.22
C ASN A 31 -0.20 -4.65 -13.75
N ASN A 32 -0.43 -5.89 -13.32
CA ASN A 32 0.44 -7.01 -13.64
C ASN A 32 -0.38 -8.19 -14.19
N PRO A 33 -0.02 -8.75 -15.37
CA PRO A 33 -0.71 -9.91 -15.93
C PRO A 33 -0.49 -11.19 -15.13
N LYS A 34 0.53 -11.24 -14.27
CA LYS A 34 0.80 -12.34 -13.33
C LYS A 34 0.99 -11.82 -11.91
N PRO A 35 -0.10 -11.51 -11.19
CA PRO A 35 -0.02 -11.19 -9.77
C PRO A 35 0.60 -12.34 -8.97
N SER A 36 1.20 -12.04 -7.82
CA SER A 36 1.53 -13.12 -6.87
C SER A 36 0.22 -13.78 -6.42
N ASN A 37 0.26 -15.08 -6.07
CA ASN A 37 -0.92 -15.78 -5.56
C ASN A 37 -1.47 -15.20 -4.23
N TYR A 38 -0.74 -14.26 -3.61
CA TYR A 38 -1.05 -13.67 -2.31
C TYR A 38 -1.58 -12.23 -2.40
N MET A 39 -1.02 -11.42 -3.29
CA MET A 39 -1.40 -10.02 -3.46
C MET A 39 -1.07 -9.47 -4.84
N CYS A 40 -1.75 -8.39 -5.20
CA CYS A 40 -1.50 -7.61 -6.41
C CYS A 40 -1.84 -6.13 -6.22
N PHE A 41 -1.49 -5.34 -7.24
CA PHE A 41 -1.83 -3.93 -7.31
C PHE A 41 -2.82 -3.66 -8.44
N THR A 42 -3.80 -2.81 -8.18
CA THR A 42 -4.63 -2.22 -9.24
C THR A 42 -3.86 -1.15 -10.02
N HIS A 43 -4.35 -0.77 -11.20
CA HIS A 43 -3.76 0.32 -11.99
C HIS A 43 -3.69 1.64 -11.22
N ASP A 44 -4.67 1.91 -10.37
CA ASP A 44 -4.75 3.13 -9.58
C ASP A 44 -4.05 3.03 -8.21
N GLY A 45 -3.32 1.94 -7.95
CA GLY A 45 -2.47 1.82 -6.76
C GLY A 45 -3.22 1.45 -5.49
N LYS A 46 -4.21 0.55 -5.58
CA LYS A 46 -4.74 -0.19 -4.43
C LYS A 46 -3.98 -1.49 -4.25
N ILE A 47 -3.83 -1.94 -3.01
CA ILE A 47 -3.38 -3.29 -2.69
C ILE A 47 -4.61 -4.20 -2.64
N VAL A 48 -4.56 -5.32 -3.35
CA VAL A 48 -5.59 -6.36 -3.32
C VAL A 48 -4.96 -7.65 -2.82
N ILE A 49 -5.48 -8.17 -1.71
CA ILE A 49 -4.98 -9.38 -1.04
C ILE A 49 -5.90 -10.56 -1.35
N ASN A 50 -5.32 -11.72 -1.57
CA ASN A 50 -6.07 -12.96 -1.73
C ASN A 50 -6.60 -13.46 -0.37
N LYS A 51 -7.91 -13.39 -0.17
CA LYS A 51 -8.56 -13.82 1.08
C LYS A 51 -8.45 -15.35 1.32
N ASN A 52 -8.16 -16.13 0.28
CA ASN A 52 -8.06 -17.59 0.36
C ASN A 52 -6.67 -18.07 0.80
N LYS A 53 -5.74 -17.15 1.07
CA LYS A 53 -4.41 -17.50 1.55
C LYS A 53 -4.35 -17.50 3.07
N PRO A 54 -3.56 -18.41 3.67
CA PRO A 54 -3.33 -18.39 5.11
C PRO A 54 -2.68 -17.05 5.50
N PHE A 55 -2.96 -16.61 6.73
CA PHE A 55 -2.42 -15.37 7.30
C PHE A 55 -2.83 -14.06 6.61
N TYR A 56 -3.78 -14.07 5.64
CA TYR A 56 -4.22 -12.84 4.98
C TYR A 56 -4.74 -11.77 5.98
N LYS A 57 -5.41 -12.21 7.05
CA LYS A 57 -5.89 -11.33 8.13
C LYS A 57 -4.74 -10.66 8.87
N ASP A 58 -3.62 -11.35 9.07
CA ASP A 58 -2.46 -10.80 9.74
C ASP A 58 -1.74 -9.79 8.84
N ILE A 59 -1.59 -10.09 7.55
CA ILE A 59 -1.07 -9.12 6.57
C ILE A 59 -1.94 -7.85 6.54
N ILE A 60 -3.27 -7.99 6.61
CA ILE A 60 -4.19 -6.84 6.72
C ILE A 60 -3.93 -6.02 7.97
N LYS A 61 -3.70 -6.64 9.13
CA LYS A 61 -3.39 -5.90 10.37
C LYS A 61 -2.12 -5.07 10.21
N TYR A 62 -1.06 -5.64 9.63
CA TYR A 62 0.19 -4.94 9.39
C TYR A 62 -0.01 -3.76 8.43
N LEU A 63 -0.66 -3.99 7.28
CA LEU A 63 -0.93 -2.94 6.30
C LEU A 63 -1.78 -1.81 6.87
N LYS A 64 -2.80 -2.11 7.67
CA LYS A 64 -3.63 -1.06 8.32
C LYS A 64 -2.80 -0.09 9.16
N ILE A 65 -1.70 -0.55 9.75
CA ILE A 65 -0.77 0.27 10.53
C ILE A 65 0.21 0.98 9.58
N ILE A 66 0.92 0.20 8.77
CA ILE A 66 2.03 0.67 7.91
C ILE A 66 1.55 1.70 6.86
N MET A 67 0.35 1.57 6.32
CA MET A 67 -0.20 2.53 5.34
C MET A 67 -0.39 3.94 5.92
N ARG A 68 -0.37 4.10 7.25
CA ARG A 68 -0.46 5.41 7.92
C ARG A 68 0.90 6.08 8.11
N PHE A 69 1.98 5.37 7.86
CA PHE A 69 3.33 5.87 8.10
C PHE A 69 3.74 6.89 7.05
N LYS A 70 4.61 7.82 7.42
CA LYS A 70 5.26 8.70 6.45
C LYS A 70 6.37 7.96 5.71
N GLU A 71 6.83 8.52 4.60
CA GLU A 71 7.83 7.87 3.74
C GLU A 71 9.12 7.55 4.50
N GLU A 72 9.58 8.48 5.33
CA GLU A 72 10.76 8.37 6.18
C GLU A 72 10.66 7.30 7.28
N GLN A 73 9.45 6.78 7.54
CA GLN A 73 9.22 5.72 8.53
C GLN A 73 9.16 4.32 7.89
N LEU A 74 8.97 4.22 6.57
CA LEU A 74 8.76 2.92 5.93
C LEU A 74 10.08 2.14 5.79
N GLY A 75 10.14 0.96 6.42
CA GLY A 75 11.30 0.07 6.39
C GLY A 75 12.51 0.60 7.16
N THR A 76 12.30 1.49 8.14
CA THR A 76 13.37 2.01 9.01
C THR A 76 13.25 1.43 10.42
N VAL A 77 14.35 1.45 11.19
CA VAL A 77 14.37 0.99 12.59
C VAL A 77 13.37 1.79 13.44
N GLN A 78 13.35 3.12 13.28
CA GLN A 78 12.41 3.99 13.99
C GLN A 78 10.95 3.66 13.63
N GLY A 79 10.67 3.42 12.35
CA GLY A 79 9.35 2.96 11.91
C GLY A 79 8.98 1.61 12.50
N PHE A 80 9.94 0.68 12.58
CA PHE A 80 9.72 -0.62 13.19
C PHE A 80 9.37 -0.51 14.68
N HIS A 81 10.05 0.37 15.42
CA HIS A 81 9.77 0.62 16.84
C HIS A 81 8.36 1.19 17.02
N PHE A 82 7.98 2.17 16.20
CA PHE A 82 6.63 2.74 16.20
C PHE A 82 5.57 1.69 15.84
N PHE A 83 5.85 0.83 14.85
CA PHE A 83 5.00 -0.29 14.48
C PHE A 83 4.78 -1.23 15.65
N LEU A 84 5.83 -1.65 16.37
CA LEU A 84 5.72 -2.56 17.51
C LEU A 84 4.89 -1.97 18.65
N ARG A 85 5.03 -0.67 18.95
CA ARG A 85 4.21 0.01 19.97
C ARG A 85 2.72 -0.01 19.62
N ILE A 86 2.38 0.15 18.34
CA ILE A 86 0.98 0.06 17.87
C ILE A 86 0.49 -1.39 17.83
N PHE A 87 1.32 -2.31 17.33
CA PHE A 87 0.94 -3.69 17.09
C PHE A 87 0.84 -4.51 18.39
N ILE A 88 1.62 -4.15 19.40
CA ILE A 88 1.65 -4.78 20.72
C ILE A 88 1.22 -3.71 21.74
N PRO A 89 -0.07 -3.60 22.07
CA PRO A 89 -0.57 -2.52 22.94
C PRO A 89 0.14 -2.43 24.30
N LYS A 90 0.61 -3.56 24.84
CA LYS A 90 1.38 -3.59 26.10
C LYS A 90 2.76 -2.92 25.96
N ALA A 91 3.34 -2.91 24.77
CA ALA A 91 4.63 -2.29 24.50
C ALA A 91 4.54 -0.76 24.48
N ASP A 92 3.37 -0.20 24.18
CA ASP A 92 3.17 1.26 24.18
C ASP A 92 3.36 1.86 25.58
N ASN A 93 2.97 1.13 26.62
CA ASN A 93 3.11 1.53 28.02
C ASN A 93 4.55 1.40 28.56
N LEU A 94 5.48 0.85 27.79
CA LEU A 94 6.86 0.69 28.22
C LEU A 94 7.64 2.00 28.07
N THR A 95 8.46 2.30 29.07
CA THR A 95 9.52 3.31 28.93
C THR A 95 10.47 2.90 27.80
N ASP A 96 11.16 3.86 27.19
CA ASP A 96 12.08 3.57 26.09
C ASP A 96 13.14 2.53 26.48
N GLN A 97 13.70 2.63 27.69
CA GLN A 97 14.67 1.65 28.17
C GLN A 97 14.08 0.23 28.30
N ALA A 98 12.84 0.10 28.80
CA ALA A 98 12.17 -1.19 28.92
C ALA A 98 11.79 -1.76 27.55
N PHE A 99 11.40 -0.89 26.62
CA PHE A 99 11.06 -1.25 25.26
C PHE A 99 12.27 -1.75 24.46
N GLU A 100 13.44 -1.10 24.58
CA GLU A 100 14.67 -1.56 23.93
C GLU A 100 15.10 -2.95 24.46
N LYS A 101 15.00 -3.18 25.77
CA LYS A 101 15.25 -4.51 26.36
C LYS A 101 14.25 -5.55 25.84
N PHE A 102 12.98 -5.18 25.68
CA PHE A 102 11.97 -6.04 25.08
C PHE A 102 12.35 -6.44 23.65
N ILE A 103 12.74 -5.49 22.80
CA ILE A 103 13.14 -5.78 21.41
C ILE A 103 14.33 -6.76 21.39
N GLN A 104 15.36 -6.50 22.20
CA GLN A 104 16.57 -7.32 22.24
C GLN A 104 16.31 -8.75 22.71
N SER A 105 15.39 -8.93 23.67
CA SER A 105 15.08 -10.25 24.25
C SER A 105 14.07 -11.05 23.43
N ALA A 106 13.21 -10.40 22.65
CA ALA A 106 12.07 -11.04 21.99
C ALA A 106 12.37 -11.68 20.62
N GLN A 107 13.63 -11.63 20.14
CA GLN A 107 14.06 -12.24 18.86
C GLN A 107 13.11 -11.90 17.69
N LEU A 108 12.90 -10.61 17.46
CA LEU A 108 11.86 -10.11 16.56
C LEU A 108 12.26 -10.10 15.08
N ASP A 109 13.30 -10.83 14.68
CA ASP A 109 13.86 -10.79 13.30
C ASP A 109 12.82 -11.12 12.23
N ALA A 110 12.00 -12.14 12.46
CA ALA A 110 10.93 -12.52 11.54
C ALA A 110 9.86 -11.43 11.41
N VAL A 111 9.53 -10.76 12.53
CA VAL A 111 8.55 -9.67 12.59
C VAL A 111 9.12 -8.42 11.90
N GLN A 112 10.40 -8.12 12.11
CA GLN A 112 11.09 -7.02 11.45
C GLN A 112 11.18 -7.26 9.95
N LYS A 113 11.49 -8.48 9.52
CA LYS A 113 11.46 -8.87 8.10
C LYS A 113 10.07 -8.64 7.49
N GLN A 114 9.01 -9.10 8.16
CA GLN A 114 7.63 -8.88 7.70
C GLN A 114 7.27 -7.39 7.62
N PHE A 115 7.67 -6.59 8.63
CA PHE A 115 7.49 -5.15 8.61
C PHE A 115 8.18 -4.49 7.40
N ASN A 116 9.43 -4.90 7.10
CA ASN A 116 10.18 -4.38 5.96
C ASN A 116 9.55 -4.78 4.62
N ASP A 117 9.15 -6.05 4.48
CA ASP A 117 8.49 -6.55 3.27
C ASP A 117 7.18 -5.78 3.00
N ILE A 118 6.37 -5.56 4.04
CA ILE A 118 5.10 -4.83 3.93
C ILE A 118 5.32 -3.33 3.73
N SER A 119 6.37 -2.76 4.31
CA SER A 119 6.77 -1.37 4.03
C SER A 119 7.13 -1.19 2.55
N ASN A 120 7.86 -2.13 1.95
CA ASN A 120 8.18 -2.10 0.52
C ASN A 120 6.93 -2.23 -0.36
N ILE A 121 5.95 -3.04 0.05
CA ILE A 121 4.66 -3.13 -0.62
C ILE A 121 3.93 -1.78 -0.61
N GLU A 122 3.91 -1.09 0.54
CA GLU A 122 3.29 0.25 0.64
C GLU A 122 4.05 1.30 -0.18
N LYS A 123 5.39 1.26 -0.22
CA LYS A 123 6.19 2.13 -1.10
C LYS A 123 5.82 1.92 -2.56
N ASN A 124 5.77 0.66 -3.02
CA ASN A 124 5.39 0.33 -4.40
C ASN A 124 3.97 0.82 -4.73
N ARG A 125 3.03 0.66 -3.80
CA ARG A 125 1.67 1.19 -3.94
C ARG A 125 1.68 2.71 -4.18
N ARG A 126 2.46 3.46 -3.41
CA ARG A 126 2.58 4.93 -3.54
C ARG A 126 3.15 5.33 -4.89
N VAL A 127 4.17 4.63 -5.37
CA VAL A 127 4.77 4.86 -6.69
C VAL A 127 3.73 4.65 -7.79
N ILE A 128 3.05 3.50 -7.78
CA ILE A 128 1.99 3.18 -8.74
C ILE A 128 0.89 4.24 -8.73
N HIS A 129 0.43 4.63 -7.54
CA HIS A 129 -0.63 5.63 -7.41
C HIS A 129 -0.18 7.00 -7.95
N ALA A 130 1.06 7.40 -7.67
CA ALA A 130 1.62 8.65 -8.18
C ALA A 130 1.75 8.64 -9.72
N GLU A 131 2.16 7.51 -10.31
CA GLU A 131 2.21 7.32 -11.77
C GLU A 131 0.82 7.37 -12.39
N TYR A 132 -0.14 6.67 -11.80
CA TYR A 132 -1.54 6.72 -12.22
C TYR A 132 -2.07 8.16 -12.24
N ILE A 133 -1.79 8.94 -11.17
CA ILE A 133 -2.15 10.36 -11.13
C ILE A 133 -1.43 11.16 -12.20
N LYS A 134 -0.15 10.90 -12.48
CA LYS A 134 0.60 11.62 -13.54
C LYS A 134 0.00 11.37 -14.93
N VAL A 135 -0.39 10.13 -15.23
CA VAL A 135 -0.97 9.74 -16.53
C VAL A 135 -2.42 10.23 -16.66
N ASN A 136 -3.21 10.12 -15.59
CA ASN A 136 -4.64 10.45 -15.60
C ASN A 136 -4.98 11.87 -15.14
N LYS A 137 -4.00 12.62 -14.64
CA LYS A 137 -4.05 14.09 -14.73
C LYS A 137 -4.06 14.40 -16.21
N LYS A 138 -5.28 14.45 -16.76
CA LYS A 138 -5.60 15.24 -17.94
C LYS A 138 -4.76 16.51 -17.86
N THR A 139 -4.13 16.86 -18.97
CA THR A 139 -3.65 18.20 -19.29
C THR A 139 -4.73 19.21 -18.88
N ASN A 140 -4.73 19.58 -17.60
CA ASN A 140 -5.75 20.42 -17.01
C ASN A 140 -5.50 21.80 -17.57
N GLY A 141 -6.47 22.31 -18.36
CA GLY A 141 -6.66 23.70 -18.83
C GLY A 141 -5.42 24.53 -19.22
N ILE A 142 -4.52 24.74 -18.27
CA ILE A 142 -3.27 25.48 -18.34
C ILE A 142 -2.36 24.96 -19.46
N ASP A 143 -2.23 23.64 -19.66
CA ASP A 143 -1.38 23.09 -20.74
C ASP A 143 -2.01 23.31 -22.13
N LYS A 144 -3.35 23.28 -22.23
CA LYS A 144 -4.07 23.69 -23.45
C LYS A 144 -3.89 25.20 -23.72
N ILE A 145 -3.95 26.03 -22.67
CA ILE A 145 -3.75 27.47 -22.77
C ILE A 145 -2.31 27.79 -23.23
N LYS A 146 -1.28 27.16 -22.65
CA LYS A 146 0.12 27.31 -23.10
C LYS A 146 0.32 26.90 -24.57
N LYS A 147 -0.38 25.86 -25.05
CA LYS A 147 -0.35 25.45 -26.47
C LYS A 147 -1.01 26.49 -27.39
N ILE A 148 -2.11 27.11 -26.95
CA ILE A 148 -2.80 28.17 -27.70
C ILE A 148 -1.94 29.45 -27.78
N PHE A 149 -1.27 29.83 -26.69
CA PHE A 149 -0.40 31.01 -26.67
C PHE A 149 0.92 30.81 -27.44
N LYS A 150 1.48 29.59 -27.47
CA LYS A 150 2.65 29.29 -28.34
C LYS A 150 2.31 29.39 -29.83
N ASN A 151 1.10 28.98 -30.24
CA ASN A 151 0.70 29.03 -31.66
C ASN A 151 0.25 30.42 -32.14
N LYS A 152 0.00 31.38 -31.23
CA LYS A 152 -0.36 32.77 -31.57
C LYS A 152 0.82 33.75 -31.53
N GLY A 153 2.02 33.29 -31.17
CA GLY A 153 3.23 34.12 -31.01
C GLY A 153 4.14 34.24 -32.23
N VAL A 154 3.78 33.68 -33.40
CA VAL A 154 4.58 33.83 -34.64
C VAL A 154 3.71 34.45 -35.73
N LYS A 155 3.47 35.76 -35.62
CA LYS A 155 3.30 36.66 -36.75
C LYS A 155 3.66 38.08 -36.29
N LYS A 156 4.93 38.43 -36.46
CA LYS A 156 5.37 39.69 -37.07
C LYS A 156 6.79 39.51 -37.54
#